data_AF-A0A8T4FI87-F1
#
_entry.id   AF-A0A8T4FI87-F1
#
_cell.length_a   1.000
_cell.length_b   1.000
_cell.length_c   1.000
_cell.angle_alpha   90.00
_cell.angle_beta   90.00
_cell.angle_gamma   90.00
#
_symmetry.space_group_name_H-M   'P 1'
#
loop_
_entity.id
_entity.type
_entity.pdbx_description
1 polymer ?
#
loop_
_entity_poly.entity_id
_entity_poly.type
_entity_poly.pdbx_seq_one_letter_code
_entity_poly.pdbx_strand_id
1 'polypeptide(L)'
;MGLLSRLKEIFTGNQEAETNTAPAKTGETTAKPAAAKPDSKPEDVKVNRIHDAKIKEDKPVVEKITVGHVHMSGCTGCLVSLADNYEGLFKILDDYADLVYCLTLADVRHIPEMDVALVEGSVCLQDECSVREIKETREKSKVVVALGGCAAYGNITRFSRGGQWNQPQHESFVPIGDLIDVDLYLPSCPPGAEAIRNICLMAYLLLRGNDDQKKLATAYLKPLMDLAKRGTEACGCDLMVDVINQGLCMGCGTCAASCPVRAISMQAGKPNIDREMCIKCGACYVQCPRSFFSFNVVGKFETIGELIATVMGKGGQ
;
A
#
# COMPACT_ATOMS: atom_id res chain seq x y z
N MET A 1 -6.12 0.18 34.05
CA MET A 1 -5.31 -0.99 34.45
C MET A 1 -5.45 -2.04 33.36
N GLY A 2 -4.59 -2.24 32.37
CA GLY A 2 -3.24 -1.83 32.07
C GLY A 2 -2.61 -3.05 31.38
N LEU A 3 -2.36 -2.98 30.06
CA LEU A 3 -1.83 -4.04 29.17
C LEU A 3 -0.64 -4.84 29.76
N LEU A 4 0.06 -4.25 30.73
CA LEU A 4 1.14 -4.85 31.51
C LEU A 4 0.72 -5.97 32.48
N SER A 5 -0.56 -6.08 32.87
CA SER A 5 -1.01 -7.17 33.74
C SER A 5 -1.16 -8.50 32.99
N ARG A 6 -1.58 -8.46 31.71
CA ARG A 6 -1.71 -9.66 30.85
C ARG A 6 -0.37 -10.27 30.44
N LEU A 7 0.71 -9.47 30.45
CA LEU A 7 2.06 -9.98 30.21
C LEU A 7 2.60 -10.84 31.36
N LYS A 8 2.06 -10.71 32.59
CA LYS A 8 2.49 -11.54 33.74
C LYS A 8 1.79 -12.90 33.79
N GLU A 9 0.57 -13.01 33.30
CA GLU A 9 -0.22 -14.26 33.36
C GLU A 9 0.28 -15.32 32.36
N ILE A 10 1.01 -14.91 31.30
CA ILE A 10 1.65 -15.84 30.35
C ILE A 10 2.91 -16.50 30.94
N PHE A 11 3.53 -15.92 31.98
CA PHE A 11 4.78 -16.41 32.56
C PHE A 11 4.61 -17.37 33.75
N THR A 12 3.39 -17.70 34.17
CA THR A 12 3.16 -18.67 35.25
C THR A 12 2.15 -19.72 34.78
N GLY A 13 2.68 -20.84 34.28
CA GLY A 13 1.88 -21.97 33.82
C GLY A 13 1.10 -22.65 34.95
N ASN A 14 -0.17 -22.95 34.67
CA ASN A 14 -0.89 -24.17 35.05
C ASN A 14 -2.19 -24.21 34.24
N GLN A 15 -2.37 -25.25 33.41
CA GLN A 15 -3.42 -26.29 33.52
C GLN A 15 -4.85 -25.73 33.35
N GLU A 16 -5.69 -26.20 32.42
CA GLU A 16 -6.14 -27.59 32.29
C GLU A 16 -6.88 -27.79 30.96
N ALA A 17 -6.88 -29.04 30.50
CA ALA A 17 -7.69 -29.49 29.37
C ALA A 17 -9.14 -29.75 29.82
N GLU A 18 -10.11 -29.29 29.04
CA GLU A 18 -11.47 -29.82 29.10
C GLU A 18 -11.95 -30.21 27.70
N THR A 19 -12.11 -31.52 27.56
CA THR A 19 -12.88 -32.22 26.55
C THR A 19 -14.35 -31.90 26.70
N ASN A 20 -15.08 -31.71 25.59
CA ASN A 20 -16.48 -32.09 25.56
C ASN A 20 -16.92 -32.68 24.23
N THR A 21 -17.68 -33.75 24.33
CA THR A 21 -18.06 -34.70 23.28
C THR A 21 -19.56 -34.61 22.98
N ALA A 22 -19.85 -34.88 21.70
CA ALA A 22 -21.06 -35.54 21.15
C ALA A 22 -22.40 -34.75 21.06
N PRO A 23 -23.39 -35.22 20.26
CA PRO A 23 -23.37 -36.19 19.14
C PRO A 23 -24.04 -35.67 17.83
N ALA A 24 -24.01 -36.53 16.81
CA ALA A 24 -24.54 -36.33 15.47
C ALA A 24 -25.95 -36.93 15.23
N LYS A 25 -26.56 -36.49 14.11
CA LYS A 25 -27.71 -37.03 13.33
C LYS A 25 -29.09 -36.83 13.97
N THR A 26 -30.17 -36.53 13.24
CA THR A 26 -30.65 -37.10 11.97
C THR A 26 -31.44 -36.06 11.15
N GLY A 27 -31.46 -36.24 9.83
CA GLY A 27 -32.29 -35.44 8.93
C GLY A 27 -33.73 -35.95 8.83
N GLU A 28 -34.59 -35.06 8.32
CA GLU A 28 -35.85 -35.43 7.69
C GLU A 28 -36.19 -34.40 6.60
N THR A 29 -36.37 -34.90 5.39
CA THR A 29 -36.87 -34.20 4.21
C THR A 29 -38.36 -33.95 4.34
N THR A 30 -38.85 -32.74 4.07
CA THR A 30 -40.20 -32.55 3.54
C THR A 30 -40.30 -31.30 2.67
N ALA A 31 -41.23 -31.40 1.72
CA ALA A 31 -41.35 -30.62 0.50
C ALA A 31 -41.76 -29.16 0.69
N LYS A 32 -41.41 -28.36 -0.32
CA LYS A 32 -41.75 -26.95 -0.52
C LYS A 32 -43.22 -26.82 -0.97
N PRO A 33 -44.06 -25.99 -0.32
CA PRO A 33 -45.24 -25.44 -0.98
C PRO A 33 -45.03 -23.95 -1.33
N ALA A 34 -45.75 -23.56 -2.37
CA ALA A 34 -45.68 -22.28 -3.05
C ALA A 34 -46.07 -21.07 -2.18
N ALA A 35 -45.54 -19.92 -2.58
CA ALA A 35 -45.71 -18.63 -1.96
C ALA A 35 -47.18 -18.19 -1.86
N ALA A 36 -47.63 -17.87 -0.65
CA ALA A 36 -48.78 -17.01 -0.39
C ALA A 36 -48.27 -15.65 0.11
N LYS A 37 -48.72 -14.55 -0.50
CA LYS A 37 -48.38 -13.18 -0.11
C LYS A 37 -48.97 -12.88 1.29
N PRO A 38 -48.20 -12.33 2.24
CA PRO A 38 -48.78 -11.87 3.50
C PRO A 38 -49.43 -10.49 3.33
N ASP A 39 -50.71 -10.44 3.67
CA ASP A 39 -51.53 -9.25 3.89
C ASP A 39 -51.13 -8.58 5.21
N SER A 40 -50.20 -7.61 5.19
CA SER A 40 -50.14 -6.48 6.14
C SER A 40 -48.87 -5.64 5.92
N LYS A 41 -49.00 -4.32 5.92
CA LYS A 41 -47.88 -3.36 5.87
C LYS A 41 -47.05 -3.45 7.17
N PRO A 42 -45.70 -3.41 7.12
CA PRO A 42 -44.88 -3.46 8.32
C PRO A 42 -44.70 -2.06 8.91
N GLU A 43 -45.74 -1.55 9.54
CA GLU A 43 -45.58 -0.49 10.54
C GLU A 43 -45.91 -1.14 11.90
N ASP A 44 -44.99 -0.99 12.86
CA ASP A 44 -44.95 -1.56 14.22
C ASP A 44 -44.16 -2.86 14.45
N VAL A 45 -42.86 -2.86 14.12
CA VAL A 45 -41.88 -3.68 14.86
C VAL A 45 -41.15 -2.80 15.87
N LYS A 46 -41.52 -2.91 17.15
CA LYS A 46 -40.78 -2.28 18.25
C LYS A 46 -39.51 -3.07 18.53
N VAL A 47 -38.37 -2.57 18.03
CA VAL A 47 -37.05 -3.11 18.36
C VAL A 47 -36.60 -2.55 19.71
N ASN A 48 -36.60 -3.38 20.75
CA ASN A 48 -35.94 -3.05 22.01
C ASN A 48 -34.43 -3.01 21.79
N ARG A 49 -33.84 -1.81 21.76
CA ARG A 49 -32.38 -1.64 21.77
C ARG A 49 -31.85 -2.00 23.15
N ILE A 50 -31.21 -3.15 23.27
CA ILE A 50 -30.32 -3.44 24.40
C ILE A 50 -29.17 -2.44 24.29
N HIS A 51 -29.08 -1.52 25.25
CA HIS A 51 -27.91 -0.67 25.39
C HIS A 51 -26.80 -1.49 26.03
N ASP A 52 -25.98 -2.13 25.20
CA ASP A 52 -24.73 -2.68 25.68
C ASP A 52 -23.87 -1.52 26.17
N ALA A 53 -23.55 -1.57 27.46
CA ALA A 53 -22.73 -0.59 28.14
C ALA A 53 -21.39 -0.47 27.40
N LYS A 54 -21.13 0.71 26.81
CA LYS A 54 -19.84 1.07 26.25
C LYS A 54 -18.78 0.91 27.34
N ILE A 55 -18.00 -0.16 27.26
CA ILE A 55 -16.66 -0.16 27.82
C ILE A 55 -15.92 0.91 27.02
N LYS A 56 -15.68 2.06 27.63
CA LYS A 56 -14.78 3.09 27.07
C LYS A 56 -13.39 2.48 27.00
N GLU A 57 -13.04 1.93 25.85
CA GLU A 57 -11.64 1.86 25.45
C GLU A 57 -11.18 3.30 25.20
N ASP A 58 -10.23 3.76 26.01
CA ASP A 58 -9.47 4.97 25.72
C ASP A 58 -8.67 4.73 24.43
N LYS A 59 -9.27 5.01 23.28
CA LYS A 59 -8.54 5.22 22.03
C LYS A 59 -7.79 6.55 22.18
N PRO A 60 -6.45 6.60 22.12
CA PRO A 60 -5.77 7.87 21.95
C PRO A 60 -5.96 8.26 20.48
N VAL A 61 -7.01 9.04 20.17
CA VAL A 61 -7.12 9.68 18.86
C VAL A 61 -6.21 10.90 18.89
N VAL A 62 -4.94 10.67 18.54
CA VAL A 62 -3.98 11.73 18.25
C VAL A 62 -4.31 12.17 16.82
N GLU A 63 -4.75 13.42 16.67
CA GLU A 63 -4.93 14.18 15.43
C GLU A 63 -4.51 13.45 14.12
N LYS A 64 -5.49 13.08 13.29
CA LYS A 64 -5.26 12.36 12.02
C LYS A 64 -4.30 13.13 11.10
N ILE A 65 -3.63 12.39 10.21
CA ILE A 65 -2.85 13.01 9.14
C ILE A 65 -3.74 13.33 7.93
N THR A 66 -3.42 14.38 7.19
CA THR A 66 -4.10 14.67 5.93
C THR A 66 -3.39 14.00 4.77
N VAL A 67 -4.13 13.20 3.99
CA VAL A 67 -3.60 12.47 2.83
C VAL A 67 -4.33 12.92 1.58
N GLY A 68 -3.61 13.09 0.48
CA GLY A 68 -4.24 13.20 -0.83
C GLY A 68 -3.65 12.26 -1.86
N HIS A 69 -4.49 11.88 -2.81
CA HIS A 69 -4.15 11.13 -4.00
C HIS A 69 -4.13 12.09 -5.19
N VAL A 70 -2.98 12.21 -5.84
CA VAL A 70 -2.79 13.05 -7.01
C VAL A 70 -2.56 12.14 -8.22
N HIS A 71 -3.44 12.26 -9.20
CA HIS A 71 -3.38 11.47 -10.44
C HIS A 71 -2.76 12.31 -11.55
N MET A 72 -1.55 11.94 -11.97
CA MET A 72 -0.87 12.52 -13.14
C MET A 72 -1.24 11.70 -14.40
N SER A 73 -0.29 11.44 -15.29
CA SER A 73 -0.49 10.49 -16.40
C SER A 73 -0.37 9.04 -15.90
N GLY A 74 -1.33 8.62 -15.06
CA GLY A 74 -1.45 7.29 -14.47
C GLY A 74 -2.56 6.45 -15.09
N CYS A 75 -2.72 5.22 -14.62
CA CYS A 75 -3.82 4.34 -15.04
C CYS A 75 -4.89 4.15 -13.95
N THR A 76 -4.78 4.82 -12.81
CA THR A 76 -5.63 4.62 -11.61
C THR A 76 -5.45 3.26 -10.93
N GLY A 77 -4.66 2.35 -11.51
CA GLY A 77 -4.38 1.04 -10.92
C GLY A 77 -3.68 1.12 -9.56
N CYS A 78 -2.94 2.20 -9.28
CA CYS A 78 -2.32 2.38 -7.96
C CYS A 78 -3.36 2.76 -6.90
N LEU A 79 -4.33 3.62 -7.24
CA LEU A 79 -5.49 3.90 -6.39
C LEU A 79 -6.35 2.65 -6.17
N VAL A 80 -6.54 1.83 -7.22
CA VAL A 80 -7.25 0.55 -7.07
C VAL A 80 -6.51 -0.35 -6.08
N SER A 81 -5.18 -0.50 -6.17
CA SER A 81 -4.41 -1.24 -5.17
C SER A 81 -4.53 -0.69 -3.75
N LEU A 82 -4.71 0.63 -3.57
CA LEU A 82 -4.99 1.20 -2.26
C LEU A 82 -6.39 0.75 -1.78
N ALA A 83 -7.40 0.81 -2.65
CA ALA A 83 -8.77 0.37 -2.39
C ALA A 83 -8.89 -1.14 -2.11
N ASP A 84 -8.01 -1.95 -2.70
CA ASP A 84 -7.92 -3.41 -2.48
C ASP A 84 -7.43 -3.77 -1.06
N ASN A 85 -7.22 -2.80 -0.18
CA ASN A 85 -7.11 -3.05 1.27
C ASN A 85 -8.47 -3.29 1.94
N TYR A 86 -9.58 -3.20 1.20
CA TYR A 86 -10.95 -3.50 1.66
C TYR A 86 -11.28 -2.82 3.01
N GLU A 87 -11.68 -3.59 4.03
CA GLU A 87 -11.97 -3.10 5.39
C GLU A 87 -10.79 -2.35 6.01
N GLY A 88 -9.57 -2.72 5.64
CA GLY A 88 -8.37 -2.04 6.11
C GLY A 88 -8.25 -0.60 5.64
N LEU A 89 -8.75 -0.25 4.45
CA LEU A 89 -8.76 1.14 4.00
C LEU A 89 -9.72 1.98 4.86
N PHE A 90 -10.92 1.47 5.17
CA PHE A 90 -11.85 2.17 6.04
C PHE A 90 -11.28 2.35 7.44
N LYS A 91 -10.59 1.34 7.97
CA LYS A 91 -9.88 1.45 9.25
C LYS A 91 -8.84 2.58 9.24
N ILE A 92 -8.08 2.71 8.16
CA ILE A 92 -7.11 3.80 7.98
C ILE A 92 -7.81 5.16 7.94
N LEU A 93 -8.89 5.27 7.16
CA LEU A 93 -9.63 6.51 7.01
C LEU A 93 -10.39 6.92 8.29
N ASP A 94 -10.87 5.95 9.06
CA ASP A 94 -11.64 6.20 10.29
C ASP A 94 -10.73 6.65 11.44
N ASP A 95 -9.57 6.02 11.61
CA ASP A 95 -8.75 6.19 12.81
C ASP A 95 -7.44 6.99 12.58
N TYR A 96 -6.88 7.03 11.35
CA TYR A 96 -5.50 7.50 11.15
C TYR A 96 -5.32 8.63 10.12
N ALA A 97 -6.11 8.65 9.04
CA ALA A 97 -5.91 9.59 7.94
C ALA A 97 -7.23 10.17 7.41
N ASP A 98 -7.24 11.46 7.09
CA ASP A 98 -8.34 12.09 6.36
C ASP A 98 -7.93 12.27 4.89
N LEU A 99 -8.72 11.71 3.97
CA LEU A 99 -8.50 11.85 2.52
C LEU A 99 -9.04 13.20 2.05
N VAL A 100 -8.17 14.21 1.98
CA VAL A 100 -8.55 15.61 1.69
C VAL A 100 -8.58 15.93 0.19
N TYR A 101 -7.95 15.10 -0.64
CA TYR A 101 -7.92 15.28 -2.08
C TYR A 101 -7.83 13.93 -2.79
N CYS A 102 -8.76 13.67 -3.71
CA CYS A 102 -8.73 12.52 -4.62
C CYS A 102 -9.84 12.74 -5.64
N LEU A 103 -9.50 13.15 -6.87
CA LEU A 103 -10.50 13.46 -7.90
C LEU A 103 -11.39 12.26 -8.26
N THR A 104 -10.93 11.04 -8.02
CA THR A 104 -11.68 9.80 -8.29
C THR A 104 -12.74 9.53 -7.22
N LEU A 105 -12.53 9.97 -5.97
CA LEU A 105 -13.36 9.61 -4.82
C LEU A 105 -14.05 10.80 -4.14
N ALA A 106 -13.61 12.03 -4.40
CA ALA A 106 -14.07 13.24 -3.72
C ALA A 106 -14.21 14.44 -4.67
N ASP A 107 -15.08 15.38 -4.30
CA ASP A 107 -15.44 16.54 -5.12
C ASP A 107 -14.52 17.77 -4.92
N VAL A 108 -13.41 17.62 -4.21
CA VAL A 108 -12.40 18.69 -4.06
C VAL A 108 -11.68 18.88 -5.39
N ARG A 109 -11.76 20.08 -5.97
CA ARG A 109 -11.28 20.35 -7.34
C ARG A 109 -9.85 20.86 -7.46
N HIS A 110 -9.27 21.34 -6.37
CA HIS A 110 -7.92 21.91 -6.36
C HIS A 110 -7.09 21.31 -5.23
N ILE A 111 -5.79 21.20 -5.45
CA ILE A 111 -4.85 20.55 -4.53
C ILE A 111 -4.80 21.37 -3.23
N PRO A 112 -5.19 20.82 -2.06
CA PRO A 112 -5.09 21.47 -0.76
C PRO A 112 -3.71 21.25 -0.12
N GLU A 113 -3.48 21.81 1.07
CA GLU A 113 -2.33 21.43 1.90
C GLU A 113 -2.49 20.02 2.46
N MET A 114 -1.42 19.23 2.46
CA MET A 114 -1.43 17.81 2.81
C MET A 114 -0.20 17.42 3.63
N ASP A 115 -0.36 16.53 4.60
CA ASP A 115 0.77 15.89 5.26
C ASP A 115 1.47 14.91 4.31
N VAL A 116 0.69 14.12 3.56
CA VAL A 116 1.20 13.12 2.62
C VAL A 116 0.47 13.20 1.28
N ALA A 117 1.21 13.39 0.19
CA ALA A 117 0.71 13.22 -1.17
C ALA A 117 1.14 11.88 -1.75
N LEU A 118 0.17 11.04 -2.08
CA LEU A 118 0.34 9.83 -2.87
C LEU A 118 0.18 10.19 -4.34
N VAL A 119 1.28 10.32 -5.06
CA VAL A 119 1.29 10.76 -6.46
C VAL A 119 1.45 9.55 -7.36
N GLU A 120 0.47 9.28 -8.22
CA GLU A 120 0.57 8.23 -9.24
C GLU A 120 0.73 8.82 -10.64
N GLY A 121 1.31 8.02 -11.55
CA GLY A 121 1.52 8.42 -12.93
C GLY A 121 2.77 9.25 -13.15
N SER A 122 3.24 9.27 -14.41
CA SER A 122 4.32 10.16 -14.85
C SER A 122 3.77 11.54 -15.24
N VAL A 123 4.64 12.50 -15.53
CA VAL A 123 4.26 13.85 -15.97
C VAL A 123 4.53 14.00 -17.46
N CYS A 124 3.51 14.41 -18.23
CA CYS A 124 3.69 14.83 -19.62
C CYS A 124 4.27 16.24 -19.65
N LEU A 125 5.44 16.42 -20.29
CA LEU A 125 6.10 17.73 -20.34
C LEU A 125 5.38 18.74 -21.23
N GLN A 126 4.57 18.27 -22.19
CA GLN A 126 3.80 19.12 -23.09
C GLN A 126 2.41 19.48 -22.56
N ASP A 127 2.00 18.93 -21.42
CA ASP A 127 0.76 19.33 -20.74
C ASP A 127 1.05 20.29 -19.59
N GLU A 128 0.77 21.58 -19.81
CA GLU A 128 1.05 22.64 -18.84
C GLU A 128 0.31 22.44 -17.51
N CYS A 129 -0.90 21.82 -17.55
CA CYS A 129 -1.67 21.56 -16.35
C CYS A 129 -0.95 20.53 -15.46
N SER A 130 -0.53 19.40 -16.04
CA SER A 130 0.26 18.38 -15.34
C SER A 130 1.55 18.94 -14.73
N VAL A 131 2.30 19.75 -15.47
CA VAL A 131 3.56 20.34 -14.96
C VAL A 131 3.30 21.32 -13.80
N ARG A 132 2.21 22.08 -13.85
CA ARG A 132 1.82 22.99 -12.77
C ARG A 132 1.35 22.22 -11.53
N GLU A 133 0.49 21.23 -11.71
CA GLU A 133 -0.09 20.45 -10.61
C GLU A 133 0.95 19.65 -9.83
N ILE A 134 1.97 19.08 -10.51
CA ILE A 134 3.02 18.35 -9.80
C ILE A 134 3.91 19.28 -8.95
N LYS A 135 4.17 20.50 -9.43
CA LYS A 135 4.91 21.52 -8.66
C LYS A 135 4.09 22.02 -7.48
N GLU A 136 2.81 22.31 -7.71
CA GLU A 136 1.86 22.68 -6.66
C GLU A 136 1.73 21.57 -5.59
N THR A 137 1.73 20.30 -6.02
CA THR A 137 1.74 19.15 -5.10
C THR A 137 2.95 19.18 -4.18
N ARG A 138 4.15 19.45 -4.71
CA ARG A 138 5.36 19.53 -3.88
C ARG A 138 5.31 20.69 -2.90
N GLU A 139 4.83 21.85 -3.33
CA GLU A 139 4.71 23.05 -2.49
C GLU A 139 3.71 22.85 -1.34
N LYS A 140 2.60 22.15 -1.60
CA LYS A 140 1.51 21.95 -0.65
C LYS A 140 1.61 20.68 0.19
N SER A 141 2.64 19.86 0.00
CA SER A 141 2.79 18.58 0.70
C SER A 141 4.03 18.56 1.57
N LYS A 142 3.91 18.08 2.82
CA LYS A 142 5.08 17.82 3.67
C LYS A 142 5.90 16.63 3.17
N VAL A 143 5.21 15.54 2.80
CA VAL A 143 5.82 14.32 2.25
C VAL A 143 5.19 14.00 0.89
N VAL A 144 6.02 13.76 -0.11
CA VAL A 144 5.61 13.28 -1.44
C VAL A 144 6.07 11.84 -1.64
N VAL A 145 5.12 10.97 -1.97
CA VAL A 145 5.36 9.56 -2.28
C VAL A 145 5.10 9.33 -3.77
N ALA A 146 6.11 8.85 -4.49
CA ALA A 146 5.92 8.29 -5.83
C ALA A 146 5.26 6.92 -5.71
N LEU A 147 3.95 6.88 -5.92
CA LEU A 147 3.12 5.68 -5.83
C LEU A 147 3.11 4.95 -7.17
N GLY A 148 3.77 3.79 -7.21
CA GLY A 148 3.84 2.93 -8.39
C GLY A 148 4.99 3.24 -9.35
N GLY A 149 5.22 2.31 -10.28
CA GLY A 149 6.34 2.38 -11.21
C GLY A 149 6.31 3.57 -12.17
N CYS A 150 5.11 4.08 -12.53
CA CYS A 150 5.01 5.24 -13.42
C CYS A 150 5.54 6.52 -12.75
N ALA A 151 5.10 6.79 -11.52
CA ALA A 151 5.57 7.97 -10.77
C ALA A 151 7.05 7.85 -10.42
N ALA A 152 7.50 6.67 -9.97
CA ALA A 152 8.89 6.46 -9.58
C ALA A 152 9.86 6.44 -10.77
N TYR A 153 9.52 5.73 -11.85
CA TYR A 153 10.48 5.37 -12.91
C TYR A 153 10.00 5.60 -14.34
N GLY A 154 8.80 6.14 -14.54
CA GLY A 154 8.15 6.32 -15.85
C GLY A 154 7.45 5.05 -16.35
N ASN A 155 7.98 3.85 -16.09
CA ASN A 155 7.36 2.58 -16.46
C ASN A 155 6.98 2.56 -17.96
N ILE A 156 5.74 2.21 -18.31
CA ILE A 156 5.30 2.13 -19.71
C ILE A 156 5.34 3.48 -20.45
N THR A 157 5.29 4.62 -19.76
CA THR A 157 5.35 5.93 -20.43
C THR A 157 6.76 6.29 -20.88
N ARG A 158 7.78 5.54 -20.46
CA ARG A 158 9.13 5.59 -21.06
C ARG A 158 9.13 5.20 -22.54
N PHE A 159 8.09 4.51 -23.02
CA PHE A 159 7.93 4.13 -24.43
C PHE A 159 7.07 5.13 -25.22
N SER A 160 6.48 6.13 -24.56
CA SER A 160 5.75 7.20 -25.25
C SER A 160 6.68 7.98 -26.18
N ARG A 161 6.17 8.29 -27.38
CA ARG A 161 6.93 8.99 -28.44
C ARG A 161 6.05 9.91 -29.31
N GLY A 162 4.88 10.28 -28.79
CA GLY A 162 3.95 11.18 -29.48
C GLY A 162 3.35 10.60 -30.77
N GLY A 163 2.81 11.49 -31.60
CA GLY A 163 2.24 11.17 -32.91
C GLY A 163 0.82 10.60 -32.90
N GLN A 164 0.21 10.39 -31.73
CA GLN A 164 -1.15 9.88 -31.60
C GLN A 164 -2.17 11.02 -31.44
N TRP A 165 -3.26 10.96 -32.20
CA TRP A 165 -4.38 11.91 -32.09
C TRP A 165 -5.11 11.79 -30.73
N ASN A 166 -5.69 12.86 -30.17
CA ASN A 166 -5.83 14.23 -30.70
C ASN A 166 -4.73 15.21 -30.26
N GLN A 167 -3.75 14.75 -29.48
CA GLN A 167 -2.62 15.56 -29.02
C GLN A 167 -1.31 14.92 -29.50
N PRO A 168 -0.99 14.97 -30.81
CA PRO A 168 0.21 14.32 -31.35
C PRO A 168 1.51 14.86 -30.75
N GLN A 169 1.49 16.07 -30.18
CA GLN A 169 2.61 16.68 -29.49
C GLN A 169 2.84 16.17 -28.06
N HIS A 170 1.91 15.40 -27.46
CA HIS A 170 2.12 14.77 -26.15
C HIS A 170 3.08 13.59 -26.29
N GLU A 171 4.37 13.90 -26.28
CA GLU A 171 5.45 12.97 -26.62
C GLU A 171 6.25 12.52 -25.42
N SER A 172 6.60 13.45 -24.53
CA SER A 172 7.62 13.24 -23.51
C SER A 172 7.00 13.10 -22.13
N PHE A 173 7.24 11.94 -21.52
CA PHE A 173 6.79 11.63 -20.17
C PHE A 173 7.97 11.31 -19.28
N VAL A 174 8.01 11.96 -18.12
CA VAL A 174 9.06 11.75 -17.11
C VAL A 174 8.45 11.35 -15.77
N PRO A 175 9.09 10.46 -15.00
CA PRO A 175 8.72 10.27 -13.60
C PRO A 175 8.79 11.57 -12.80
N ILE A 176 8.03 11.65 -11.71
CA ILE A 176 7.84 12.90 -10.98
C ILE A 176 9.15 13.41 -10.34
N GLY A 177 10.08 12.50 -10.03
CA GLY A 177 11.39 12.83 -9.45
C GLY A 177 12.33 13.62 -10.38
N ASP A 178 12.03 13.67 -11.68
CA ASP A 178 12.79 14.50 -12.63
C ASP A 178 12.35 15.99 -12.56
N LEU A 179 11.21 16.29 -11.92
CA LEU A 179 10.64 17.64 -11.84
C LEU A 179 10.54 18.20 -10.42
N ILE A 180 10.38 17.34 -9.41
CA ILE A 180 10.25 17.71 -8.00
C ILE A 180 11.04 16.76 -7.10
N ASP A 181 11.41 17.24 -5.91
CA ASP A 181 12.00 16.37 -4.88
C ASP A 181 10.94 15.41 -4.32
N VAL A 182 11.26 14.12 -4.34
CA VAL A 182 10.38 13.05 -3.83
C VAL A 182 11.01 12.40 -2.62
N ASP A 183 10.21 12.21 -1.56
CA ASP A 183 10.70 11.70 -0.28
C ASP A 183 10.76 10.17 -0.25
N LEU A 184 9.80 9.50 -0.89
CA LEU A 184 9.61 8.06 -0.82
C LEU A 184 9.19 7.47 -2.17
N TYR A 185 9.83 6.38 -2.57
CA TYR A 185 9.41 5.59 -3.74
C TYR A 185 8.73 4.31 -3.30
N LEU A 186 7.53 4.04 -3.84
CA LEU A 186 6.88 2.73 -3.76
C LEU A 186 6.72 2.14 -5.17
N PRO A 187 7.80 1.59 -5.75
CA PRO A 187 7.79 1.12 -7.12
C PRO A 187 7.19 -0.29 -7.24
N SER A 188 6.28 -0.46 -8.19
CA SER A 188 5.80 -1.72 -8.80
C SER A 188 4.63 -1.37 -9.74
N CYS A 189 4.17 -2.32 -10.55
CA CYS A 189 3.06 -2.10 -11.50
C CYS A 189 2.14 -3.34 -11.55
N PRO A 190 1.10 -3.41 -10.69
CA PRO A 190 0.75 -2.45 -9.65
C PRO A 190 1.57 -2.62 -8.35
N PRO A 191 1.63 -1.58 -7.49
CA PRO A 191 2.06 -1.75 -6.09
C PRO A 191 1.13 -2.71 -5.34
N GLY A 192 1.70 -3.53 -4.45
CA GLY A 192 0.94 -4.43 -3.59
C GLY A 192 0.14 -3.65 -2.54
N ALA A 193 -1.11 -4.05 -2.31
CA ALA A 193 -2.04 -3.36 -1.42
C ALA A 193 -1.48 -3.22 0.01
N GLU A 194 -0.86 -4.29 0.51
CA GLU A 194 -0.26 -4.35 1.84
C GLU A 194 0.95 -3.41 1.96
N ALA A 195 1.71 -3.24 0.89
CA ALA A 195 2.86 -2.32 0.89
C ALA A 195 2.39 -0.86 1.00
N ILE A 196 1.32 -0.50 0.29
CA ILE A 196 0.70 0.82 0.38
C ILE A 196 0.18 1.06 1.80
N ARG A 197 -0.60 0.11 2.34
CA ARG A 197 -1.12 0.15 3.71
C ARG A 197 -0.02 0.36 4.73
N ASN A 198 1.04 -0.44 4.65
CA ASN A 198 2.16 -0.35 5.60
C ASN A 198 2.82 1.03 5.53
N ILE A 199 2.96 1.64 4.34
CA ILE A 199 3.49 3.00 4.21
C ILE A 199 2.55 4.04 4.82
N CYS A 200 1.23 3.94 4.58
CA CYS A 200 0.27 4.85 5.20
C CYS A 200 0.36 4.81 6.73
N LEU A 201 0.43 3.61 7.31
CA LEU A 201 0.59 3.44 8.75
C LEU A 201 1.93 3.98 9.25
N MET A 202 3.04 3.68 8.57
CA MET A 202 4.36 4.16 8.96
C MET A 202 4.47 5.69 8.83
N ALA A 203 3.82 6.30 7.83
CA ALA A 203 3.73 7.74 7.69
C ALA A 203 2.96 8.37 8.86
N TYR A 204 1.84 7.77 9.26
CA TYR A 204 1.11 8.18 10.47
C TYR A 204 1.99 8.07 11.73
N LEU A 205 2.67 6.94 11.95
CA LEU A 205 3.56 6.74 13.09
C LEU A 205 4.74 7.72 13.09
N LEU A 206 5.28 8.07 11.92
CA LEU A 206 6.36 9.04 11.78
C LEU A 206 5.93 10.45 12.20
N LEU A 207 4.70 10.84 11.86
CA LEU A 207 4.19 12.20 12.11
C LEU A 207 3.57 12.34 13.51
N ARG A 208 2.83 11.33 13.96
CA ARG A 208 1.96 11.38 15.16
C ARG A 208 2.35 10.39 16.25
N GLY A 209 3.26 9.45 16.00
CA GLY A 209 3.69 8.45 16.98
C GLY A 209 4.61 9.01 18.08
N ASN A 210 4.86 8.18 19.10
CA ASN A 210 5.89 8.44 20.10
C ASN A 210 7.30 8.25 19.52
N ASP A 211 8.34 8.63 20.28
CA ASP A 211 9.72 8.61 19.76
C ASP A 211 10.19 7.24 19.28
N ASP A 212 9.75 6.15 19.92
CA ASP A 212 10.13 4.80 19.51
C ASP A 212 9.37 4.34 18.25
N GLN A 213 8.09 4.71 18.13
CA GLN A 213 7.32 4.50 16.90
C GLN A 213 7.90 5.30 15.73
N LYS A 214 8.35 6.54 15.95
CA LYS A 214 9.01 7.36 14.95
C LYS A 214 10.34 6.75 14.50
N LYS A 215 11.14 6.23 15.43
CA LYS A 215 12.39 5.50 15.09
C LYS A 215 12.10 4.26 14.25
N LEU A 216 11.07 3.49 14.61
CA LEU A 216 10.65 2.32 13.84
C LEU A 216 10.20 2.71 12.42
N ALA A 217 9.31 3.69 12.31
CA ALA A 217 8.81 4.18 11.03
C ALA A 217 9.93 4.70 10.13
N THR A 218 10.87 5.46 10.70
CA THR A 218 12.04 5.95 9.97
C THR A 218 12.89 4.79 9.46
N ALA A 219 13.15 3.78 10.30
CA ALA A 219 13.93 2.61 9.91
C ALA A 219 13.23 1.79 8.81
N TYR A 220 11.90 1.65 8.87
CA TYR A 220 11.10 0.95 7.87
C TYR A 220 11.07 1.69 6.53
N LEU A 221 10.90 3.02 6.56
CA LEU A 221 10.77 3.86 5.37
C LEU A 221 12.12 4.16 4.70
N LYS A 222 13.23 4.10 5.45
CA LYS A 222 14.56 4.46 4.94
C LYS A 222 14.95 3.80 3.61
N PRO A 223 14.76 2.48 3.38
CA PRO A 223 15.09 1.88 2.09
C PRO A 223 14.30 2.49 0.92
N LEU A 224 13.05 2.89 1.15
CA LEU A 224 12.19 3.53 0.15
C LEU A 224 12.63 4.98 -0.13
N MET A 225 13.17 5.67 0.88
CA MET A 225 13.80 6.99 0.70
C MET A 225 15.11 6.86 -0.07
N ASP A 226 15.91 5.83 0.23
CA ASP A 226 17.17 5.58 -0.47
C ASP A 226 16.92 5.21 -1.95
N LEU A 227 15.81 4.53 -2.26
CA LEU A 227 15.37 4.31 -3.64
C LEU A 227 15.04 5.62 -4.37
N ALA A 228 14.35 6.56 -3.72
CA ALA A 228 14.07 7.88 -4.30
C ALA A 228 15.36 8.65 -4.62
N LYS A 229 16.39 8.49 -3.78
CA LYS A 229 17.71 9.11 -3.98
C LYS A 229 18.60 8.39 -5.00
N ARG A 230 18.36 7.08 -5.25
CA ARG A 230 19.14 6.29 -6.21
C ARG A 230 18.97 6.82 -7.64
N GLY A 231 17.77 7.30 -7.98
CA GLY A 231 17.46 7.86 -9.29
C GLY A 231 16.07 7.47 -9.78
N THR A 232 15.74 7.94 -10.98
CA THR A 232 14.39 7.89 -11.58
C THR A 232 14.31 6.92 -12.77
N GLU A 233 15.31 6.08 -12.95
CA GLU A 233 15.33 5.05 -13.98
C GLU A 233 15.34 3.65 -13.38
N ALA A 234 14.54 2.76 -13.99
CA ALA A 234 14.54 1.36 -13.62
C ALA A 234 14.33 0.46 -14.84
N CYS A 235 14.93 -0.73 -14.79
CA CYS A 235 14.84 -1.74 -15.83
C CYS A 235 15.14 -3.12 -15.24
N GLY A 236 14.74 -4.20 -15.93
CA GLY A 236 15.26 -5.53 -15.60
C GLY A 236 16.80 -5.57 -15.57
N CYS A 237 17.46 -4.70 -16.34
CA CYS A 237 18.91 -4.53 -16.35
C CYS A 237 19.53 -4.12 -15.01
N ASP A 238 18.77 -3.52 -14.08
CA ASP A 238 19.27 -3.19 -12.74
C ASP A 238 19.80 -4.45 -12.03
N LEU A 239 19.18 -5.61 -12.26
CA LEU A 239 19.68 -6.89 -11.72
C LEU A 239 21.04 -7.27 -12.28
N MET A 240 21.34 -6.93 -13.53
CA MET A 240 22.66 -7.18 -14.10
C MET A 240 23.68 -6.24 -13.49
N VAL A 241 23.41 -4.93 -13.54
CA VAL A 241 24.39 -3.89 -13.18
C VAL A 241 24.67 -3.86 -11.67
N ASP A 242 23.62 -3.93 -10.85
CA ASP A 242 23.72 -3.68 -9.41
C ASP A 242 23.71 -4.96 -8.56
N VAL A 243 23.41 -6.12 -9.14
CA VAL A 243 23.32 -7.38 -8.36
C VAL A 243 24.25 -8.46 -8.93
N ILE A 244 24.16 -8.79 -10.21
CA ILE A 244 24.95 -9.87 -10.81
C ILE A 244 26.41 -9.43 -11.00
N ASN A 245 26.64 -8.29 -11.64
CA ASN A 245 27.98 -7.76 -11.91
C ASN A 245 28.71 -7.37 -10.63
N GLN A 246 27.96 -7.02 -9.57
CA GLN A 246 28.50 -6.78 -8.22
C GLN A 246 28.80 -8.08 -7.44
N GLY A 247 28.55 -9.25 -8.02
CA GLY A 247 28.78 -10.54 -7.35
C GLY A 247 27.81 -10.85 -6.21
N LEU A 248 26.71 -10.11 -6.08
CA LEU A 248 25.74 -10.25 -4.98
C LEU A 248 24.67 -11.32 -5.27
N CYS A 249 24.44 -11.64 -6.54
CA CYS A 249 23.37 -12.56 -6.96
C CYS A 249 23.58 -13.99 -6.45
N MET A 250 22.66 -14.43 -5.57
CA MET A 250 22.63 -15.79 -5.01
C MET A 250 21.60 -16.74 -5.65
N GLY A 251 20.93 -16.31 -6.74
CA GLY A 251 20.05 -17.20 -7.52
C GLY A 251 18.73 -17.60 -6.87
N CYS A 252 18.19 -16.81 -5.92
CA CYS A 252 16.97 -17.14 -5.17
C CYS A 252 15.67 -17.12 -6.00
N GLY A 253 15.64 -16.41 -7.14
CA GLY A 253 14.47 -16.35 -8.02
C GLY A 253 13.40 -15.30 -7.65
N THR A 254 13.58 -14.50 -6.59
CA THR A 254 12.60 -13.48 -6.17
C THR A 254 12.27 -12.48 -7.29
N CYS A 255 13.26 -12.08 -8.09
CA CYS A 255 13.06 -11.19 -9.23
C CYS A 255 12.17 -11.78 -10.33
N ALA A 256 12.22 -13.09 -10.55
CA ALA A 256 11.35 -13.77 -11.51
C ALA A 256 9.91 -13.83 -10.99
N ALA A 257 9.74 -14.10 -9.69
CA ALA A 257 8.42 -14.14 -9.05
C ALA A 257 7.75 -12.76 -9.00
N SER A 258 8.52 -11.68 -8.78
CA SER A 258 7.96 -10.32 -8.67
C SER A 258 7.70 -9.63 -10.01
N CYS A 259 8.16 -10.19 -11.14
CA CYS A 259 7.98 -9.56 -12.44
C CYS A 259 6.51 -9.70 -12.91
N PRO A 260 5.75 -8.59 -13.05
CA PRO A 260 4.32 -8.66 -13.36
C PRO A 260 4.03 -9.21 -14.77
N VAL A 261 4.97 -9.02 -15.69
CA VAL A 261 4.89 -9.43 -17.09
C VAL A 261 5.70 -10.69 -17.39
N ARG A 262 6.26 -11.36 -16.36
CA ARG A 262 7.07 -12.57 -16.48
C ARG A 262 8.22 -12.45 -17.49
N ALA A 263 8.81 -11.27 -17.60
CA ALA A 263 9.96 -10.99 -18.45
C ALA A 263 11.28 -11.60 -17.93
N ILE A 264 11.27 -12.28 -16.79
CA ILE A 264 12.47 -12.84 -16.18
C ILE A 264 12.28 -14.34 -16.00
N SER A 265 13.20 -15.12 -16.58
CA SER A 265 13.32 -16.57 -16.39
C SER A 265 14.61 -16.88 -15.60
N MET A 266 14.66 -18.03 -14.92
CA MET A 266 15.88 -18.46 -14.22
C MET A 266 16.59 -19.54 -15.05
N GLN A 267 17.83 -19.27 -15.47
CA GLN A 267 18.66 -20.18 -16.26
C GLN A 267 19.97 -20.45 -15.51
N ALA A 268 20.29 -21.71 -15.24
CA ALA A 268 21.47 -22.11 -14.47
C ALA A 268 21.63 -21.32 -13.15
N GLY A 269 20.53 -21.03 -12.45
CA GLY A 269 20.52 -20.28 -11.19
C GLY A 269 20.74 -18.77 -11.32
N LYS A 270 20.72 -18.19 -12.53
CA LYS A 270 20.82 -16.75 -12.78
C LYS A 270 19.60 -16.21 -13.53
N PRO A 271 19.19 -14.95 -13.30
CA PRO A 271 18.08 -14.36 -14.02
C PRO A 271 18.46 -14.04 -15.47
N ASN A 272 17.65 -14.52 -16.42
CA ASN A 272 17.69 -14.16 -17.82
C ASN A 272 16.49 -13.24 -18.12
N ILE A 273 16.75 -12.05 -18.64
CA ILE A 273 15.78 -10.96 -18.80
C ILE A 273 15.42 -10.80 -20.28
N ASP A 274 14.15 -11.00 -20.60
CA ASP A 274 13.54 -10.58 -21.86
C ASP A 274 13.33 -9.06 -21.82
N ARG A 275 14.10 -8.34 -22.63
CA ARG A 275 14.08 -6.87 -22.65
C ARG A 275 12.91 -6.30 -23.44
N GLU A 276 12.30 -7.09 -24.34
CA GLU A 276 11.15 -6.66 -25.14
C GLU A 276 9.86 -6.74 -24.32
N MET A 277 9.75 -7.75 -23.44
CA MET A 277 8.63 -7.84 -22.50
C MET A 277 8.78 -6.91 -21.28
N CYS A 278 9.98 -6.43 -20.97
CA CYS A 278 10.22 -5.62 -19.78
C CYS A 278 9.56 -4.22 -19.87
N ILE A 279 8.60 -3.95 -18.99
CA ILE A 279 7.88 -2.66 -18.93
C ILE A 279 8.58 -1.56 -18.10
N LYS A 280 9.84 -1.77 -17.68
CA LYS A 280 10.64 -0.78 -16.92
C LYS A 280 10.01 -0.33 -15.58
N CYS A 281 9.37 -1.24 -14.85
CA CYS A 281 8.68 -0.94 -13.59
C CYS A 281 9.59 -0.92 -12.33
N GLY A 282 10.79 -1.48 -12.39
CA GLY A 282 11.74 -1.57 -11.27
C GLY A 282 11.42 -2.61 -10.18
N ALA A 283 10.27 -3.29 -10.24
CA ALA A 283 9.82 -4.24 -9.21
C ALA A 283 10.84 -5.36 -8.92
N CYS A 284 11.53 -5.85 -9.95
CA CYS A 284 12.47 -6.95 -9.82
C CYS A 284 13.71 -6.59 -9.00
N TYR A 285 14.22 -5.35 -9.11
CA TYR A 285 15.35 -4.87 -8.30
C TYR A 285 14.91 -4.60 -6.87
N VAL A 286 13.77 -3.93 -6.69
CA VAL A 286 13.23 -3.55 -5.38
C VAL A 286 12.93 -4.78 -4.52
N GLN A 287 12.43 -5.86 -5.11
CA GLN A 287 12.16 -7.11 -4.41
C GLN A 287 13.38 -8.01 -4.27
N CYS A 288 14.51 -7.67 -4.90
CA CYS A 288 15.72 -8.47 -4.75
C CYS A 288 16.24 -8.33 -3.30
N PRO A 289 16.44 -9.43 -2.54
CA PRO A 289 16.97 -9.34 -1.17
C PRO A 289 18.44 -8.90 -1.11
N ARG A 290 19.04 -8.59 -2.26
CA ARG A 290 20.41 -8.12 -2.41
C ARG A 290 20.50 -6.68 -2.93
N SER A 291 19.38 -6.01 -3.20
CA SER A 291 19.38 -4.56 -3.51
C SER A 291 19.46 -3.75 -2.22
N PHE A 292 18.54 -4.00 -1.28
CA PHE A 292 18.60 -3.54 0.09
C PHE A 292 18.16 -4.66 1.03
N PHE A 293 18.80 -4.76 2.19
CA PHE A 293 18.41 -5.73 3.22
C PHE A 293 18.68 -5.14 4.61
N SER A 294 17.67 -4.50 5.19
CA SER A 294 17.77 -3.86 6.50
C SER A 294 17.57 -4.88 7.61
N PHE A 295 18.65 -5.51 8.09
CA PHE A 295 18.59 -6.49 9.19
C PHE A 295 17.82 -6.00 10.42
N ASN A 296 17.93 -4.72 10.76
CA ASN A 296 17.24 -4.12 11.92
C ASN A 296 15.71 -4.10 11.79
N VAL A 297 15.19 -4.16 10.56
CA VAL A 297 13.75 -4.19 10.25
C VAL A 297 13.33 -5.61 9.92
N VAL A 298 13.99 -6.23 8.95
CA VAL A 298 13.65 -7.57 8.47
C VAL A 298 13.84 -8.62 9.55
N GLY A 299 14.84 -8.48 10.42
CA GLY A 299 15.03 -9.39 11.57
C GLY A 299 13.94 -9.31 12.64
N LYS A 300 13.07 -8.29 12.59
CA LYS A 300 11.96 -8.07 13.54
C LYS A 300 10.59 -8.26 12.86
N PHE A 301 10.52 -9.11 11.83
CA PHE A 301 9.32 -9.29 11.02
C PHE A 301 8.09 -9.70 11.85
N GLU A 302 8.25 -10.55 12.88
CA GLU A 302 7.15 -10.97 13.77
C GLU A 302 6.56 -9.77 14.52
N THR A 303 7.40 -9.00 15.22
CA THR A 303 6.97 -7.83 15.99
C THR A 303 6.33 -6.75 15.11
N ILE A 304 6.89 -6.52 13.91
CA ILE A 304 6.32 -5.55 12.96
C ILE A 304 4.97 -6.05 12.42
N GLY A 305 4.88 -7.36 12.12
CA GLY A 305 3.64 -7.98 11.67
C GLY A 305 2.54 -7.90 12.73
N GLU A 306 2.85 -8.20 13.99
CA GLU A 306 1.93 -8.09 15.12
C GLU A 306 1.48 -6.65 15.36
N LEU A 307 2.40 -5.67 15.24
CA LEU A 307 2.08 -4.26 15.36
C LEU A 307 1.08 -3.83 14.28
N ILE A 308 1.35 -4.16 13.01
CA ILE A 308 0.47 -3.83 11.89
C ILE A 308 -0.89 -4.52 12.07
N ALA A 309 -0.91 -5.79 12.44
CA ALA A 309 -2.15 -6.53 12.68
C ALA A 309 -2.98 -5.93 13.84
N THR A 310 -2.32 -5.49 14.91
CA THR A 310 -2.98 -4.85 16.06
C THR A 310 -3.62 -3.52 15.66
N VAL A 311 -2.91 -2.72 14.86
CA VAL A 311 -3.40 -1.43 14.34
C VAL A 311 -4.58 -1.62 13.39
N MET A 312 -4.52 -2.63 12.53
CA MET A 312 -5.57 -2.91 11.54
C MET A 312 -6.78 -3.66 12.13
N GLY A 313 -6.63 -4.34 13.27
CA GLY A 313 -7.67 -5.19 13.85
C GLY A 313 -7.84 -6.53 13.12
N LYS A 314 -8.63 -7.45 13.70
CA LYS A 314 -8.80 -8.84 13.21
C LYS A 314 -9.50 -9.01 11.83
N GLY A 315 -9.77 -7.92 11.10
CA GLY A 315 -10.37 -7.94 9.75
C GLY A 315 -9.42 -7.54 8.62
N GLY A 316 -8.13 -7.32 8.91
CA GLY A 316 -7.15 -6.81 7.93
C GLY A 316 -6.32 -7.85 7.16
N GLN A 317 -6.82 -9.08 7.03
CA GLN A 317 -6.22 -10.14 6.20
C GLN A 317 -7.00 -10.32 4.89
#